data_AF-A0A524BJ53-F1
#
_entry.id   AF-A0A524BJ53-F1
#
_cell.length_a   1.000
_cell.length_b   1.000
_cell.length_c   1.000
_cell.angle_alpha   90.00
_cell.angle_beta   90.00
_cell.angle_gamma   90.00
#
_symmetry.space_group_name_H-M   'P 1'
#
loop_
_entity.id
_entity.type
_entity.pdbx_description
1 polymer ?
#
loop_
_entity_poly.entity_id
_entity_poly.type
_entity_poly.pdbx_seq_one_letter_code
_entity_poly.pdbx_strand_id
1 'polypeptide(L)'
;MPGEVAREIPECPANSPVRGPLLDKLEKYNGVFGHVYNQTTDRITIISQEGDDCWLDPGKGASYAGTTDLNKGERRFSSTYAPWRPSAVDGGDGETWLWMLVTPYPDYGVRGMAIGLDDPRAGWPSAGSIYRESNGRVCKRDDILLQTNGLSEGDEYRLSGSSQGSVLVKRLEDSERIAREWMPGHTNTDDWARIDLYIERVPTNCVR
;
A
#
# COMPACT_ATOMS: atom_id res chain seq x y z
N MET A 1 34.31 12.55 -12.94
CA MET A 1 33.09 12.40 -12.12
C MET A 1 32.97 10.92 -11.80
N PRO A 2 33.05 10.49 -10.52
CA PRO A 2 32.74 9.11 -10.19
C PRO A 2 31.30 8.85 -10.57
N GLY A 3 31.06 7.82 -11.39
CA GLY A 3 29.73 7.42 -11.81
C GLY A 3 28.89 7.04 -10.61
N GLU A 4 27.70 7.64 -10.50
CA GLU A 4 26.68 7.24 -9.55
C GLU A 4 26.37 5.76 -9.80
N VAL A 5 26.73 4.91 -8.83
CA VAL A 5 26.38 3.48 -8.88
C VAL A 5 24.86 3.43 -8.82
N ALA A 6 24.22 2.91 -9.86
CA ALA A 6 22.79 2.73 -9.91
C ALA A 6 22.34 1.98 -8.64
N ARG A 7 21.43 2.57 -7.86
CA ARG A 7 20.82 1.94 -6.69
C ARG A 7 20.21 0.61 -7.13
N GLU A 8 20.71 -0.50 -6.58
CA GLU A 8 20.10 -1.81 -6.80
C GLU A 8 18.84 -1.92 -5.96
N ILE A 9 17.71 -2.11 -6.62
CA ILE A 9 16.40 -2.28 -5.97
C ILE A 9 16.14 -3.79 -5.84
N PRO A 10 15.85 -4.29 -4.63
CA PRO A 10 15.60 -5.71 -4.43
C PRO A 10 14.24 -6.15 -4.99
N GLU A 11 14.09 -7.45 -5.22
CA GLU A 11 12.77 -8.05 -5.48
C GLU A 11 11.91 -8.00 -4.21
N CYS A 12 10.61 -7.73 -4.36
CA CYS A 12 9.68 -7.75 -3.24
C CYS A 12 9.51 -9.18 -2.68
N PRO A 13 9.70 -9.42 -1.37
CA PRO A 13 9.54 -10.76 -0.79
C PRO A 13 8.10 -11.28 -0.86
N ALA A 14 7.91 -12.50 -1.38
CA ALA A 14 6.59 -13.13 -1.55
C ALA A 14 6.16 -14.07 -0.40
N ASN A 15 7.10 -14.44 0.47
CA ASN A 15 6.95 -15.57 1.38
C ASN A 15 6.65 -15.10 2.80
N SER A 16 5.91 -15.93 3.53
CA SER A 16 5.91 -15.90 5.00
C SER A 16 7.31 -16.28 5.56
N PRO A 17 7.76 -15.66 6.67
CA PRO A 17 7.16 -14.48 7.30
C PRO A 17 7.38 -13.22 6.47
N VAL A 18 6.47 -12.26 6.62
CA VAL A 18 6.56 -10.94 5.96
C VAL A 18 7.86 -10.26 6.37
N ARG A 19 8.58 -9.68 5.40
CA ARG A 19 9.89 -9.04 5.60
C ARG A 19 10.20 -8.05 4.49
N GLY A 20 11.24 -7.25 4.72
CA GLY A 20 11.73 -6.30 3.72
C GLY A 20 10.87 -5.04 3.63
N PRO A 21 10.89 -4.33 2.48
CA PRO A 21 10.30 -3.00 2.35
C PRO A 21 8.81 -2.89 2.69
N LEU A 22 8.04 -3.98 2.54
CA LEU A 22 6.58 -3.99 2.74
C LEU A 22 6.16 -4.46 4.14
N LEU A 23 7.10 -4.59 5.07
CA LEU A 23 6.83 -4.81 6.48
C LEU A 23 6.87 -3.46 7.23
N ASP A 24 5.73 -3.00 7.72
CA ASP A 24 5.64 -1.91 8.70
C ASP A 24 5.60 -2.50 10.12
N LYS A 25 5.43 -1.64 11.12
CA LYS A 25 5.33 -1.96 12.54
C LYS A 25 4.15 -2.90 12.81
N LEU A 26 4.40 -3.86 13.71
CA LEU A 26 3.46 -4.88 14.15
C LEU A 26 3.06 -4.70 15.63
N GLU A 27 2.94 -3.46 16.09
CA GLU A 27 2.91 -3.12 17.52
C GLU A 27 1.51 -2.89 18.11
N LYS A 28 0.44 -2.91 17.28
CA LYS A 28 -0.93 -2.57 17.72
C LYS A 28 -1.93 -3.67 17.33
N TYR A 29 -3.15 -3.54 17.85
CA TYR A 29 -4.22 -4.53 17.68
C TYR A 29 -4.92 -4.48 16.32
N ASN A 30 -4.97 -3.32 15.66
CA ASN A 30 -5.55 -3.25 14.31
C ASN A 30 -4.45 -3.06 13.26
N GLY A 31 -4.65 -3.73 12.14
CA GLY A 31 -3.69 -3.78 11.07
C GLY A 31 -4.15 -4.63 9.92
N VAL A 32 -3.36 -4.60 8.87
CA VAL A 32 -3.66 -5.29 7.62
C VAL A 32 -2.47 -6.12 7.19
N PHE A 33 -2.75 -7.23 6.51
CA PHE A 33 -1.72 -8.01 5.83
C PHE A 33 -2.30 -8.68 4.59
N GLY A 34 -1.42 -9.10 3.68
CA GLY A 34 -1.83 -9.84 2.49
C GLY A 34 -0.78 -9.79 1.39
N HIS A 35 -1.21 -10.05 0.16
CA HIS A 35 -0.36 -9.99 -1.02
C HIS A 35 -0.69 -8.81 -1.92
N VAL A 36 0.35 -8.18 -2.49
CA VAL A 36 0.23 -7.32 -3.68
C VAL A 36 0.67 -8.14 -4.89
N TYR A 37 -0.22 -8.31 -5.87
CA TYR A 37 0.03 -9.02 -7.11
C TYR A 37 0.17 -8.04 -8.28
N ASN A 38 1.22 -8.21 -9.09
CA ASN A 38 1.37 -7.49 -10.34
C ASN A 38 0.62 -8.24 -11.45
N GLN A 39 -0.59 -7.78 -11.80
CA GLN A 39 -1.38 -8.30 -12.93
C GLN A 39 -1.15 -7.50 -14.22
N THR A 40 -0.20 -6.56 -14.21
CA THR A 40 0.17 -5.81 -15.41
C THR A 40 1.12 -6.62 -16.29
N THR A 41 1.40 -6.11 -17.50
CA THR A 41 2.35 -6.71 -18.43
C THR A 41 3.80 -6.33 -18.16
N ASP A 42 4.04 -5.32 -17.31
CA ASP A 42 5.34 -4.73 -17.08
C ASP A 42 5.76 -4.87 -15.62
N ARG A 43 7.06 -4.81 -15.35
CA ARG A 43 7.57 -4.72 -13.99
C ARG A 43 7.06 -3.44 -13.34
N ILE A 44 6.68 -3.53 -12.07
CA ILE A 44 6.31 -2.38 -11.24
C ILE A 44 7.29 -2.23 -10.08
N THR A 45 7.36 -1.02 -9.54
CA THR A 45 8.02 -0.72 -8.27
C THR A 45 6.95 -0.46 -7.22
N ILE A 46 7.16 -1.01 -6.02
CA ILE A 46 6.35 -0.70 -4.83
C ILE A 46 7.25 0.05 -3.86
N ILE A 47 6.82 1.23 -3.43
CA ILE A 47 7.52 2.07 -2.46
C ILE A 47 6.69 2.08 -1.17
N SER A 48 7.29 1.70 -0.06
CA SER A 48 6.68 1.75 1.26
C SER A 48 6.51 3.19 1.73
N GLN A 49 5.61 3.42 2.67
CA GLN A 49 5.42 4.76 3.22
C GLN A 49 6.67 5.35 3.89
N GLU A 50 7.66 4.54 4.29
CA GLU A 50 8.95 5.00 4.82
C GLU A 50 9.99 5.30 3.71
N GLY A 51 9.67 5.01 2.44
CA GLY A 51 10.51 5.30 1.27
C GLY A 51 11.38 4.15 0.78
N ASP A 52 11.31 2.97 1.42
CA ASP A 52 11.97 1.76 0.94
C ASP A 52 11.24 1.20 -0.28
N ASP A 53 11.98 0.72 -1.26
CA ASP A 53 11.44 0.23 -2.52
C ASP A 53 11.84 -1.21 -2.82
N CYS A 54 10.98 -1.87 -3.59
CA CYS A 54 11.27 -3.16 -4.21
C CYS A 54 10.55 -3.25 -5.56
N TRP A 55 11.04 -4.11 -6.46
CA TRP A 55 10.37 -4.38 -7.72
C TRP A 55 9.57 -5.69 -7.69
N LEU A 56 8.53 -5.74 -8.52
CA LEU A 56 7.65 -6.90 -8.66
C LEU A 56 7.41 -7.18 -10.15
N ASP A 57 7.86 -8.35 -10.62
CA ASP A 57 7.68 -8.77 -12.02
C ASP A 57 6.21 -9.12 -12.35
N PRO A 58 5.81 -9.06 -13.63
CA PRO A 58 4.49 -9.51 -14.08
C PRO A 58 4.13 -10.91 -13.58
N GLY A 59 2.91 -11.06 -13.06
CA GLY A 59 2.38 -12.31 -12.52
C GLY A 59 2.94 -12.73 -11.16
N LYS A 60 3.81 -11.92 -10.53
CA LYS A 60 4.35 -12.19 -9.19
C LYS A 60 3.51 -11.50 -8.10
N GLY A 61 3.66 -12.01 -6.88
CA GLY A 61 3.06 -11.43 -5.67
C GLY A 61 4.12 -11.11 -4.61
N ALA A 62 3.85 -10.13 -3.76
CA ALA A 62 4.68 -9.73 -2.62
C ALA A 62 3.86 -9.67 -1.34
N SER A 63 4.36 -10.21 -0.24
CA SER A 63 3.68 -10.14 1.05
C SER A 63 3.91 -8.78 1.70
N TYR A 64 2.88 -8.24 2.34
CA TYR A 64 2.96 -7.03 3.15
C TYR A 64 2.22 -7.21 4.48
N ALA A 65 2.59 -6.41 5.47
CA ALA A 65 1.91 -6.34 6.76
C ALA A 65 2.21 -5.01 7.45
N GLY A 66 1.22 -4.46 8.16
CA GLY A 66 1.44 -3.24 8.94
C GLY A 66 0.22 -2.82 9.75
N THR A 67 0.49 -2.17 10.87
CA THR A 67 -0.57 -1.60 11.71
C THR A 67 -1.25 -0.38 11.07
N THR A 68 -2.56 -0.27 11.29
CA THR A 68 -3.42 0.85 10.89
C THR A 68 -3.93 1.65 12.09
N ASP A 69 -3.73 1.14 13.31
CA ASP A 69 -4.18 1.78 14.55
C ASP A 69 -3.14 2.75 15.12
N LEU A 70 -3.02 3.92 14.48
CA LEU A 70 -2.21 5.00 15.00
C LEU A 70 -3.08 5.92 15.85
N ASN A 71 -2.63 6.24 17.08
CA ASN A 71 -3.37 7.17 17.92
C ASN A 71 -3.39 8.55 17.25
N LYS A 72 -4.57 9.19 17.19
CA LYS A 72 -4.72 10.57 16.70
C LYS A 72 -3.80 11.51 17.50
N GLY A 73 -2.75 12.03 16.86
CA GLY A 73 -1.73 12.84 17.54
C GLY A 73 -0.42 12.13 17.89
N GLU A 74 -0.32 10.79 17.75
CA GLU A 74 0.93 10.12 17.40
C GLU A 74 1.27 10.53 15.96
N ARG A 75 1.60 11.81 15.78
CA ARG A 75 1.90 12.42 14.49
C ARG A 75 3.04 11.62 13.87
N ARG A 76 2.69 10.83 12.85
CA ARG A 76 3.60 10.43 11.76
C ARG A 76 3.90 11.66 10.86
N PHE A 77 4.16 12.82 11.47
CA PHE A 77 4.99 13.89 10.88
C PHE A 77 6.40 13.73 11.43
N SER A 78 6.95 12.53 11.35
CA SER A 78 8.39 12.46 11.22
C SER A 78 8.70 12.93 9.81
N SER A 79 9.78 13.68 9.65
CA SER A 79 10.41 13.96 8.35
C SER A 79 10.90 12.70 7.63
N THR A 80 10.43 11.51 8.00
CA THR A 80 10.85 10.19 7.48
C THR A 80 9.83 9.57 6.53
N TYR A 81 8.56 9.97 6.54
CA TYR A 81 7.61 9.45 5.55
C TYR A 81 7.93 9.97 4.15
N ALA A 82 7.71 9.10 3.17
CA ALA A 82 7.89 9.42 1.78
C ALA A 82 6.94 10.55 1.36
N PRO A 83 7.40 11.52 0.53
CA PRO A 83 6.65 12.74 0.23
C PRO A 83 5.36 12.50 -0.55
N TRP A 84 5.21 11.34 -1.17
CA TRP A 84 4.01 10.94 -1.90
C TRP A 84 2.85 10.51 -0.98
N ARG A 85 3.14 10.15 0.28
CA ARG A 85 2.13 9.67 1.23
C ARG A 85 1.10 10.78 1.49
N PRO A 86 -0.20 10.54 1.27
CA PRO A 86 -1.23 11.51 1.61
C PRO A 86 -1.22 11.83 3.11
N SER A 87 -1.12 13.12 3.47
CA SER A 87 -1.24 13.59 4.86
C SER A 87 -2.70 13.87 5.27
N ALA A 88 -3.56 14.12 4.29
CA ALA A 88 -4.99 14.21 4.43
C ALA A 88 -5.62 13.66 3.14
N VAL A 89 -6.79 13.04 3.27
CA VAL A 89 -7.58 12.57 2.15
C VAL A 89 -9.01 13.07 2.32
N ASP A 90 -9.61 13.61 1.27
CA ASP A 90 -11.03 13.94 1.30
C ASP A 90 -11.84 12.65 1.50
N GLY A 91 -12.59 12.56 2.61
CA GLY A 91 -13.38 11.38 2.97
C GLY A 91 -12.80 10.48 4.07
N GLY A 92 -11.67 10.82 4.70
CA GLY A 92 -11.14 10.03 5.82
C GLY A 92 -9.89 10.61 6.51
N ASP A 93 -9.37 9.90 7.51
CA ASP A 93 -8.08 10.22 8.13
C ASP A 93 -6.95 9.48 7.40
N GLY A 94 -6.28 10.17 6.47
CA GLY A 94 -5.15 9.61 5.73
C GLY A 94 -3.93 9.30 6.61
N GLU A 95 -3.90 9.81 7.85
CA GLU A 95 -2.77 9.60 8.76
C GLU A 95 -2.73 8.19 9.36
N THR A 96 -3.87 7.50 9.45
CA THR A 96 -3.96 6.18 10.10
C THR A 96 -3.82 5.00 9.13
N TRP A 97 -3.96 5.25 7.83
CA TRP A 97 -3.92 4.18 6.83
C TRP A 97 -2.47 3.70 6.60
N LEU A 98 -2.32 2.40 6.32
CA LEU A 98 -1.09 1.84 5.80
C LEU A 98 -1.01 2.16 4.30
N TRP A 99 -0.02 2.95 3.90
CA TRP A 99 0.16 3.36 2.51
C TRP A 99 1.32 2.66 1.81
N MET A 100 1.14 2.41 0.52
CA MET A 100 2.19 2.05 -0.43
C MET A 100 1.97 2.78 -1.75
N LEU A 101 3.05 3.08 -2.46
CA LEU A 101 3.00 3.66 -3.79
C LEU A 101 3.38 2.63 -4.84
N VAL A 102 2.50 2.41 -5.81
CA VAL A 102 2.79 1.59 -6.98
C VAL A 102 3.15 2.49 -8.16
N THR A 103 4.36 2.35 -8.68
CA THR A 103 4.90 3.13 -9.81
C THR A 103 5.47 2.20 -10.88
N PRO A 104 5.62 2.66 -12.14
CA PRO A 104 6.34 1.90 -13.15
C PRO A 104 7.86 1.85 -12.87
N TYR A 105 8.42 2.88 -12.22
CA TYR A 105 9.86 3.04 -11.98
C TYR A 105 10.10 3.73 -10.62
N PRO A 106 11.27 3.51 -9.99
CA PRO A 106 11.61 4.08 -8.67
C PRO A 106 11.97 5.57 -8.70
N ASP A 107 12.09 6.19 -9.88
CA ASP A 107 12.66 7.52 -9.99
C ASP A 107 11.78 8.60 -9.32
N TYR A 108 12.43 9.70 -8.93
CA TYR A 108 11.77 10.83 -8.30
C TYR A 108 10.86 11.59 -9.28
N GLY A 109 9.61 11.84 -8.89
CA GLY A 109 8.61 12.48 -9.74
C GLY A 109 7.93 11.56 -10.76
N VAL A 110 8.06 10.25 -10.59
CA VAL A 110 7.34 9.28 -11.41
C VAL A 110 5.91 9.15 -10.90
N ARG A 111 4.96 9.11 -11.85
CA ARG A 111 3.54 8.85 -11.58
C ARG A 111 3.33 7.56 -10.77
N GLY A 112 2.41 7.60 -9.83
CA GLY A 112 2.15 6.51 -8.91
C GLY A 112 0.69 6.44 -8.47
N MET A 113 0.30 5.24 -8.06
CA MET A 113 -0.98 4.93 -7.42
C MET A 113 -0.67 4.71 -5.95
N ALA A 114 -1.01 5.69 -5.11
CA ALA A 114 -0.93 5.52 -3.67
C ALA A 114 -2.14 4.68 -3.24
N ILE A 115 -1.88 3.48 -2.74
CA ILE A 115 -2.89 2.56 -2.23
C ILE A 115 -2.81 2.62 -0.72
N GLY A 116 -3.92 2.91 -0.08
CA GLY A 116 -4.04 2.95 1.36
C GLY A 116 -4.99 1.86 1.85
N LEU A 117 -4.66 1.29 3.00
CA LEU A 117 -5.41 0.23 3.65
C LEU A 117 -5.70 0.63 5.10
N ASP A 118 -6.90 0.35 5.55
CA ASP A 118 -7.36 0.67 6.89
C ASP A 118 -8.07 -0.52 7.50
N ASP A 119 -7.80 -0.74 8.78
CA ASP A 119 -8.49 -1.67 9.64
C ASP A 119 -8.81 -0.90 10.93
N PRO A 120 -10.03 -0.33 11.02
CA PRO A 120 -10.36 0.58 12.11
C PRO A 120 -10.77 -0.19 13.36
N ARG A 121 -10.51 0.38 14.54
CA ARG A 121 -10.98 -0.14 15.85
C ARG A 121 -12.47 -0.46 15.90
N ALA A 122 -13.26 0.27 15.11
CA ALA A 122 -14.69 0.08 14.98
C ALA A 122 -15.09 0.39 13.53
N GLY A 123 -15.74 -0.57 12.87
CA GLY A 123 -16.15 -0.46 11.48
C GLY A 123 -15.65 -1.66 10.68
N TRP A 124 -15.54 -1.47 9.38
CA TRP A 124 -15.09 -2.49 8.45
C TRP A 124 -13.74 -2.08 7.86
N PRO A 125 -12.81 -3.03 7.64
CA PRO A 125 -11.60 -2.77 6.90
C PRO A 125 -11.90 -2.13 5.54
N SER A 126 -11.03 -1.27 5.07
CA SER A 126 -11.24 -0.49 3.86
C SER A 126 -9.96 -0.37 3.06
N ALA A 127 -10.11 -0.10 1.77
CA ALA A 127 -9.02 0.26 0.89
C ALA A 127 -9.35 1.49 0.08
N GLY A 128 -8.33 2.16 -0.41
CA GLY A 128 -8.48 3.30 -1.28
C GLY A 128 -7.27 3.52 -2.16
N SER A 129 -7.48 4.24 -3.27
CA SER A 129 -6.41 4.59 -4.20
C SER A 129 -6.52 6.03 -4.67
N ILE A 130 -5.37 6.69 -4.79
CA ILE A 130 -5.27 8.08 -5.22
C ILE A 130 -4.00 8.30 -6.04
N TYR A 131 -4.06 9.24 -6.98
CA TYR A 131 -2.91 9.58 -7.82
C TYR A 131 -1.86 10.33 -7.00
N ARG A 132 -0.60 9.87 -7.03
CA ARG A 132 0.53 10.59 -6.43
C ARG A 132 1.77 10.39 -7.30
N GLU A 133 2.52 11.43 -7.60
CA GLU A 133 3.91 11.25 -8.05
C GLU A 133 4.80 10.90 -6.85
N SER A 134 5.89 10.15 -7.07
CA SER A 134 6.84 9.74 -6.02
C SER A 134 7.49 10.91 -5.26
N ASN A 135 7.39 12.14 -5.80
CA ASN A 135 7.84 13.38 -5.18
C ASN A 135 6.75 14.14 -4.38
N GLY A 136 5.54 13.61 -4.27
CA GLY A 136 4.42 14.28 -3.60
C GLY A 136 3.52 15.13 -4.48
N ARG A 137 3.81 15.29 -5.77
CA ARG A 137 2.92 16.03 -6.67
C ARG A 137 1.60 15.29 -6.88
N VAL A 138 0.54 16.08 -6.93
CA VAL A 138 -0.84 15.61 -7.17
C VAL A 138 -1.28 15.97 -8.58
N CYS A 139 -2.18 15.17 -9.15
CA CYS A 139 -2.88 15.52 -10.38
C CYS A 139 -4.23 16.15 -10.02
N LYS A 140 -4.39 17.47 -10.20
CA LYS A 140 -5.58 18.20 -9.72
C LYS A 140 -6.94 17.60 -10.11
N ARG A 141 -7.06 17.04 -11.32
CA ARG A 141 -8.32 16.42 -11.80
C ARG A 141 -8.61 15.08 -11.14
N ASP A 142 -7.57 14.41 -10.65
CA ASP A 142 -7.60 13.04 -10.12
C ASP A 142 -7.04 12.98 -8.69
N ASP A 143 -7.09 14.11 -7.98
CA ASP A 143 -6.79 14.23 -6.55
C ASP A 143 -8.05 13.90 -5.75
N ILE A 144 -8.69 12.78 -6.10
CA ILE A 144 -9.89 12.26 -5.47
C ILE A 144 -9.57 10.84 -5.01
N LEU A 145 -9.78 10.56 -3.73
CA LEU A 145 -9.59 9.22 -3.21
C LEU A 145 -10.74 8.32 -3.68
N LEU A 146 -10.41 7.27 -4.45
CA LEU A 146 -11.35 6.17 -4.69
C LEU A 146 -11.33 5.28 -3.45
N GLN A 147 -12.50 4.93 -2.90
CA GLN A 147 -12.60 4.13 -1.67
C GLN A 147 -13.59 2.98 -1.81
N THR A 148 -13.34 1.91 -1.07
CA THR A 148 -14.27 0.78 -0.92
C THR A 148 -15.42 1.10 0.04
N ASN A 149 -15.21 2.00 1.02
CA ASN A 149 -16.17 2.36 2.07
C ASN A 149 -16.62 1.16 2.93
N GLY A 150 -15.67 0.32 3.33
CA GLY A 150 -15.90 -0.92 4.06
C GLY A 150 -15.83 -2.15 3.15
N LEU A 151 -15.28 -3.23 3.70
CA LEU A 151 -15.14 -4.54 3.07
C LEU A 151 -15.50 -5.62 4.10
N SER A 152 -16.51 -6.41 3.78
CA SER A 152 -16.82 -7.66 4.46
C SER A 152 -15.89 -8.77 3.98
N GLU A 153 -15.73 -9.83 4.77
CA GLU A 153 -15.00 -11.02 4.34
C GLU A 153 -15.61 -11.61 3.05
N GLY A 154 -14.75 -11.90 2.08
CA GLY A 154 -15.14 -12.35 0.74
C GLY A 154 -15.45 -11.23 -0.26
N ASP A 155 -15.47 -9.95 0.15
CA ASP A 155 -15.75 -8.85 -0.76
C ASP A 155 -14.62 -8.64 -1.78
N GLU A 156 -15.02 -8.33 -3.02
CA GLU A 156 -14.13 -7.89 -4.08
C GLU A 156 -14.57 -6.51 -4.59
N TYR A 157 -13.64 -5.57 -4.68
CA TYR A 157 -13.93 -4.21 -5.14
C TYR A 157 -12.83 -3.68 -6.05
N ARG A 158 -13.20 -3.12 -7.20
CA ARG A 158 -12.24 -2.52 -8.13
C ARG A 158 -12.19 -1.00 -7.97
N LEU A 159 -11.03 -0.48 -7.58
CA LEU A 159 -10.73 0.95 -7.57
C LEU A 159 -10.06 1.33 -8.89
N SER A 160 -10.79 2.01 -9.77
CA SER A 160 -10.30 2.35 -11.11
C SER A 160 -10.54 3.82 -11.45
N GLY A 161 -9.46 4.54 -11.73
CA GLY A 161 -9.48 5.94 -12.18
C GLY A 161 -8.83 6.07 -13.54
N SER A 162 -9.18 7.10 -14.29
CA SER A 162 -8.67 7.36 -15.65
C SER A 162 -7.15 7.53 -15.68
N SER A 163 -6.60 8.33 -14.75
CA SER A 163 -5.15 8.54 -14.61
C SER A 163 -4.53 7.77 -13.44
N GLN A 164 -5.33 7.43 -12.42
CA GLN A 164 -4.87 6.78 -11.18
C GLN A 164 -4.40 5.33 -11.38
N GLY A 165 -4.90 4.66 -12.41
CA GLY A 165 -4.66 3.23 -12.61
C GLY A 165 -5.88 2.39 -12.24
N SER A 166 -5.66 1.11 -11.94
CA SER A 166 -6.69 0.18 -11.51
C SER A 166 -6.08 -0.85 -10.55
N VAL A 167 -6.74 -1.04 -9.41
CA VAL A 167 -6.44 -2.11 -8.46
C VAL A 167 -7.74 -2.82 -8.10
N LEU A 168 -7.74 -4.15 -8.20
CA LEU A 168 -8.77 -4.99 -7.61
C LEU A 168 -8.35 -5.32 -6.19
N VAL A 169 -9.23 -5.04 -5.23
CA VAL A 169 -9.05 -5.30 -3.80
C VAL A 169 -9.91 -6.50 -3.45
N LYS A 170 -9.34 -7.46 -2.73
CA LYS A 170 -10.08 -8.62 -2.22
C LYS A 170 -9.90 -8.74 -0.72
N ARG A 171 -10.99 -8.74 0.03
CA ARG A 171 -11.00 -9.02 1.45
C ARG A 171 -11.15 -10.53 1.64
N LEU A 172 -10.15 -11.17 2.22
CA LEU A 172 -10.19 -12.59 2.54
C LEU A 172 -10.71 -12.81 3.96
N GLU A 173 -10.97 -14.05 4.35
CA GLU A 173 -11.32 -14.39 5.73
C GLU A 173 -10.14 -14.13 6.69
N ASP A 174 -10.44 -13.62 7.87
CA ASP A 174 -9.48 -13.52 8.96
C ASP A 174 -9.09 -14.91 9.47
N SER A 175 -7.84 -15.00 9.90
CA SER A 175 -7.34 -16.26 10.42
C SER A 175 -6.13 -16.02 11.31
N GLU A 176 -6.34 -16.13 12.62
CA GLU A 176 -5.29 -16.17 13.65
C GLU A 176 -4.14 -17.09 13.23
N ARG A 177 -4.46 -18.28 12.71
CA ARG A 177 -3.45 -19.24 12.25
C ARG A 177 -2.58 -18.69 11.13
N ILE A 178 -3.19 -18.05 10.11
CA ILE A 178 -2.44 -17.48 8.98
C ILE A 178 -1.66 -16.25 9.43
N ALA A 179 -2.28 -15.39 10.25
CA ALA A 179 -1.61 -14.22 10.80
C ALA A 179 -0.34 -14.60 11.56
N ARG A 180 -0.41 -15.57 12.47
CA ARG A 180 0.76 -16.07 13.21
C ARG A 180 1.80 -16.76 12.34
N GLU A 181 1.38 -17.41 11.25
CA GLU A 181 2.31 -17.96 10.28
C GLU A 181 3.12 -16.83 9.62
N TRP A 182 2.44 -15.77 9.19
CA TRP A 182 3.02 -14.64 8.46
C TRP A 182 3.79 -13.66 9.34
N MET A 183 3.37 -13.51 10.59
CA MET A 183 3.90 -12.57 11.58
C MET A 183 4.24 -13.34 12.87
N PRO A 184 5.21 -14.28 12.83
CA PRO A 184 5.51 -15.17 13.94
C PRO A 184 5.95 -14.38 15.17
N GLY A 185 5.37 -14.72 16.33
CA GLY A 185 5.67 -14.07 17.61
C GLY A 185 4.80 -12.84 17.93
N HIS A 186 3.87 -12.47 17.05
CA HIS A 186 2.95 -11.35 17.24
C HIS A 186 1.52 -11.86 17.40
N THR A 187 1.01 -11.96 18.63
CA THR A 187 -0.37 -12.37 18.89
C THR A 187 -1.37 -11.22 18.79
N ASN A 188 -0.88 -9.99 18.72
CA ASN A 188 -1.70 -8.80 18.48
C ASN A 188 -2.12 -8.66 17.02
N THR A 189 -1.74 -9.61 16.15
CA THR A 189 -2.12 -9.65 14.74
C THR A 189 -3.17 -10.71 14.43
N ASP A 190 -3.66 -11.42 15.46
CA ASP A 190 -4.53 -12.59 15.31
C ASP A 190 -5.89 -12.26 14.64
N ASP A 191 -6.33 -11.01 14.76
CA ASP A 191 -7.57 -10.44 14.23
C ASP A 191 -7.35 -9.41 13.11
N TRP A 192 -6.13 -9.27 12.60
CA TRP A 192 -5.84 -8.32 11.53
C TRP A 192 -6.55 -8.69 10.23
N ALA A 193 -7.02 -7.66 9.54
CA ALA A 193 -7.72 -7.83 8.27
C ALA A 193 -6.77 -8.33 7.16
N ARG A 194 -7.16 -9.44 6.53
CA ARG A 194 -6.45 -9.97 5.37
C ARG A 194 -6.98 -9.39 4.05
N ILE A 195 -6.17 -8.59 3.37
CA ILE A 195 -6.55 -7.92 2.11
C ILE A 195 -5.51 -8.20 1.02
N ASP A 196 -5.95 -8.74 -0.12
CA ASP A 196 -5.10 -8.90 -1.29
C ASP A 196 -5.36 -7.78 -2.31
N LEU A 197 -4.29 -7.30 -2.93
CA LEU A 197 -4.27 -6.24 -3.92
C LEU A 197 -3.81 -6.80 -5.27
N TYR A 198 -4.56 -6.55 -6.33
CA TYR A 198 -4.22 -6.98 -7.69
C TYR A 198 -4.08 -5.74 -8.57
N ILE A 199 -2.83 -5.38 -8.89
CA ILE A 199 -2.51 -4.22 -9.72
C ILE A 199 -2.81 -4.57 -11.17
N GLU A 200 -3.94 -4.10 -11.70
CA GLU A 200 -4.39 -4.38 -13.06
C GLU A 200 -3.85 -3.34 -14.06
N ARG A 201 -3.64 -2.10 -13.61
CA ARG A 201 -3.13 -1.02 -14.46
C ARG A 201 -2.39 0.01 -13.64
N VAL A 202 -1.15 0.33 -14.03
CA VAL A 202 -0.39 1.45 -13.45
C VAL A 202 -0.95 2.81 -13.88
N PRO A 203 -0.75 3.88 -13.08
CA PRO A 203 -1.15 5.22 -13.45
C PRO A 203 -0.62 5.68 -14.80
N THR A 204 -1.36 6.58 -15.44
CA THR A 204 -0.93 7.28 -16.66
C THR A 204 -0.50 8.72 -16.33
N ASN A 205 0.05 9.44 -17.31
CA ASN A 205 0.45 10.82 -17.08
C ASN A 205 -0.77 11.68 -16.73
N CYS A 206 -0.62 12.57 -15.76
CA CYS A 206 -1.64 13.56 -15.44
C CYS A 206 -1.90 14.42 -16.69
N VAL A 207 -3.12 14.35 -17.23
CA VAL A 207 -3.55 15.25 -18.29
C VAL A 207 -3.88 16.59 -17.65
N ARG A 208 -3.02 17.59 -17.90
CA ARG A 208 -3.16 18.95 -17.37
C ARG A 208 -4.38 19.66 -17.97
#